data_AF-A0A2V7RL67-F1
#
_entry.id   AF-A0A2V7RL67-F1
#
_cell.length_a   1.000
_cell.length_b   1.000
_cell.length_c   1.000
_cell.angle_alpha   90.00
_cell.angle_beta   90.00
_cell.angle_gamma   90.00
#
_symmetry.space_group_name_H-M   'P 1'
#
loop_
_entity.id
_entity.type
_entity.pdbx_description
1 polymer ?
#
loop_
_entity_poly.entity_id
_entity_poly.type
_entity_poly.pdbx_seq_one_letter_code
_entity_poly.pdbx_strand_id
1 'polypeptide(L)'
;MSRQYEAVYVFDSQLEDNAINDRLGRFHALLGSAEDIQVNHWGRRQLAFPIKRRESGYYVVARFGVESEVLPEYERAIKLDDGILRHLLTLYEHEVGAPPMSEEELAAANRRREADEDEDEE
;
A
#
# COMPACT_ATOMS: atom_id res chain seq x y z
N MET A 1 -0.25 15.27 14.86
CA MET A 1 -1.25 14.19 14.98
C MET A 1 -0.97 13.22 13.87
N SER A 2 -0.65 11.97 14.21
CA SER A 2 -0.44 10.91 13.23
C SER A 2 -1.71 10.72 12.40
N ARG A 3 -1.53 10.55 11.10
CA ARG A 3 -2.59 10.22 10.15
C ARG A 3 -2.19 8.94 9.42
N GLN A 4 -3.19 8.18 9.00
CA GLN A 4 -2.95 7.00 8.18
C GLN A 4 -2.80 7.42 6.71
N TYR A 5 -1.80 6.85 6.06
CA TYR A 5 -1.48 7.09 4.67
C TYR A 5 -1.41 5.76 3.92
N GLU A 6 -1.70 5.82 2.63
CA GLU A 6 -1.49 4.72 1.70
C GLU A 6 -0.55 5.21 0.60
N ALA A 7 0.50 4.42 0.34
CA ALA A 7 1.45 4.65 -0.73
C ALA A 7 1.38 3.48 -1.72
N VAL A 8 1.04 3.80 -2.96
CA VAL A 8 1.05 2.85 -4.07
C VAL A 8 2.31 3.07 -4.89
N TYR A 9 3.07 2.00 -5.08
CA TYR A 9 4.29 1.94 -5.87
C TYR A 9 4.07 1.15 -7.14
N VAL A 10 4.59 1.66 -8.24
CA VAL A 10 4.75 0.91 -9.49
C VAL A 10 6.24 0.85 -9.80
N PHE A 11 6.88 -0.28 -9.48
CA PHE A 11 8.27 -0.53 -9.80
C PHE A 11 8.43 -1.01 -11.25
N ASP A 12 9.63 -0.84 -11.79
CA ASP A 12 10.03 -1.47 -13.04
C ASP A 12 9.90 -2.99 -12.90
N SER A 13 9.14 -3.61 -13.80
CA SER A 13 8.90 -5.05 -13.75
C SER A 13 10.16 -5.87 -13.92
N GLN A 14 11.26 -5.31 -14.45
CA GLN A 14 12.54 -6.01 -14.58
C GLN A 14 13.34 -6.16 -13.27
N LEU A 15 12.96 -5.45 -12.21
CA LEU A 15 13.60 -5.60 -10.91
C LEU A 15 13.22 -6.94 -10.27
N GLU A 16 14.17 -7.52 -9.55
CA GLU A 16 13.93 -8.69 -8.71
C GLU A 16 13.23 -8.29 -7.40
N ASP A 17 12.40 -9.17 -6.87
CA ASP A 17 11.62 -8.96 -5.64
C ASP A 17 12.51 -8.57 -4.44
N ASN A 18 13.72 -9.13 -4.33
CA ASN A 18 14.68 -8.74 -3.29
C ASN A 18 15.10 -7.27 -3.41
N ALA A 19 15.39 -6.80 -4.63
CA ALA A 19 15.77 -5.41 -4.86
C ALA A 19 14.61 -4.45 -4.59
N ILE A 20 13.37 -4.89 -4.82
CA ILE A 20 12.16 -4.14 -4.47
C ILE A 20 12.03 -4.05 -2.94
N ASN A 21 12.18 -5.16 -2.22
CA ASN A 21 12.12 -5.19 -0.76
C ASN A 21 13.19 -4.32 -0.10
N ASP A 22 14.42 -4.33 -0.63
CA ASP A 22 15.50 -3.47 -0.14
C ASP A 22 15.17 -1.98 -0.34
N ARG A 23 14.56 -1.60 -1.47
CA ARG A 23 14.09 -0.24 -1.72
C ARG A 23 13.00 0.16 -0.73
N LEU A 24 11.99 -0.69 -0.55
CA LEU A 24 10.90 -0.48 0.41
C LEU A 24 11.43 -0.30 1.84
N GLY A 25 12.38 -1.15 2.27
CA GLY A 25 13.02 -1.03 3.57
C GLY A 25 13.73 0.33 3.75
N ARG A 26 14.45 0.81 2.74
CA ARG A 26 15.08 2.15 2.77
C ARG A 26 14.05 3.27 2.87
N PHE A 27 12.93 3.18 2.14
CA PHE A 27 11.88 4.21 2.21
C PHE A 27 11.18 4.19 3.57
N HIS A 28 10.83 3.01 4.07
CA HIS A 28 10.16 2.87 5.37
C HIS A 28 11.06 3.32 6.53
N ALA A 29 12.38 3.17 6.42
CA ALA A 29 13.30 3.72 7.40
C ALA A 29 13.22 5.26 7.51
N LEU A 30 12.87 5.98 6.45
CA LEU A 30 12.68 7.43 6.46
C LEU A 30 11.42 7.86 7.23
N LEU A 31 10.45 6.96 7.37
CA LEU A 31 9.23 7.22 8.13
C LEU A 31 9.48 7.21 9.65
N GLY A 32 10.64 6.73 10.11
CA GLY A 32 11.03 6.72 11.51
C GLY A 32 10.10 5.82 12.35
N SER A 33 9.45 6.41 13.36
CA SER A 33 8.48 5.73 14.23
C SER A 33 7.11 5.62 13.58
N ALA A 34 7.05 5.05 12.37
CA ALA A 34 5.77 4.78 11.71
C ALA A 34 5.02 3.65 12.40
N GLU A 35 3.73 3.85 12.59
CA GLU A 35 2.82 2.88 13.16
C GLU A 35 2.24 1.98 12.05
N ASP A 36 2.07 0.69 12.36
CA ASP A 36 1.34 -0.28 11.54
C ASP A 36 1.69 -0.29 10.05
N ILE A 37 2.99 -0.37 9.73
CA ILE A 37 3.44 -0.48 8.33
C ILE A 37 2.99 -1.85 7.77
N GLN A 38 1.94 -1.84 6.97
CA GLN A 38 1.42 -3.01 6.25
C GLN A 38 1.83 -2.92 4.79
N VAL A 39 2.52 -3.93 4.27
CA VAL A 39 2.98 -3.98 2.89
C VAL A 39 2.30 -5.13 2.17
N ASN A 40 1.66 -4.85 1.04
CA ASN A 40 0.99 -5.83 0.21
C ASN A 40 1.59 -5.81 -1.20
N HIS A 41 2.13 -6.96 -1.63
CA HIS A 41 2.70 -7.15 -2.95
C HIS A 41 1.62 -7.68 -3.90
N TRP A 42 1.19 -6.84 -4.83
CA TRP A 42 0.24 -7.25 -5.89
C TRP A 42 0.94 -7.95 -7.06
N GLY A 43 2.27 -7.87 -7.11
CA GLY A 43 3.07 -8.50 -8.15
C GLY A 43 3.02 -7.74 -9.48
N ARG A 44 3.39 -8.45 -10.55
CA ARG A 44 3.47 -7.90 -11.91
C ARG A 44 2.09 -7.78 -12.54
N ARG A 45 1.77 -6.60 -13.06
CA ARG A 45 0.53 -6.31 -13.79
C ARG A 45 0.82 -5.53 -15.07
N GLN A 46 -0.02 -5.72 -16.08
CA GLN A 46 0.06 -4.96 -17.33
C GLN A 46 -0.46 -3.53 -17.13
N LEU A 47 0.28 -2.55 -17.64
CA LEU A 47 -0.11 -1.14 -17.60
C LEU A 47 -1.09 -0.86 -18.75
N ALA A 48 -2.06 0.03 -18.51
CA ALA A 48 -3.01 0.44 -19.54
C ALA A 48 -2.34 1.17 -20.72
N PHE A 49 -1.20 1.82 -20.46
CA PHE A 49 -0.35 2.45 -21.45
C PHE A 49 1.13 2.38 -21.00
N PRO A 50 2.09 2.45 -21.93
CA PRO A 50 3.49 2.35 -21.57
C PRO A 50 3.98 3.56 -20.75
N ILE A 51 4.69 3.29 -19.65
CA ILE A 51 5.34 4.32 -18.81
C ILE A 51 6.85 4.10 -18.88
N LYS A 52 7.63 5.13 -19.24
CA LYS A 52 9.08 5.02 -19.47
C LYS A 52 9.46 3.82 -20.38
N ARG A 53 8.65 3.55 -21.43
CA ARG A 53 8.78 2.39 -22.35
C ARG A 53 8.58 1.01 -21.72
N ARG A 54 7.98 0.92 -20.54
CA ARG A 54 7.57 -0.34 -19.91
C ARG A 54 6.07 -0.57 -20.11
N GLU A 55 5.71 -1.79 -20.51
CA GLU A 55 4.30 -2.20 -20.70
C GLU A 55 3.71 -2.88 -19.45
N SER A 56 4.57 -3.27 -18.50
CA SER A 56 4.19 -3.89 -17.22
C SER A 56 4.93 -3.22 -16.08
N GLY A 57 4.33 -3.28 -14.89
CA GLY A 57 4.92 -2.77 -13.65
C GLY A 57 4.65 -3.74 -12.50
N TYR A 58 5.53 -3.72 -11.49
CA TYR A 58 5.32 -4.46 -10.25
C TYR A 58 4.65 -3.54 -9.23
N TYR A 59 3.46 -3.92 -8.76
CA TYR A 59 2.65 -3.13 -7.85
C TYR A 59 2.90 -3.52 -6.40
N VAL A 60 3.15 -2.53 -5.55
CA VAL A 60 3.20 -2.67 -4.09
C VAL A 60 2.35 -1.59 -3.45
N VAL A 61 1.56 -1.96 -2.45
CA VAL A 61 0.80 -1.01 -1.64
C VAL A 61 1.33 -1.06 -0.22
N ALA A 62 1.70 0.08 0.34
CA ALA A 62 2.10 0.21 1.72
C ALA A 62 1.11 1.12 2.47
N ARG A 63 0.62 0.68 3.62
CA ARG A 63 -0.21 1.46 4.54
C ARG A 63 0.60 1.72 5.80
N PHE A 64 0.56 2.93 6.32
CA PHE A 64 1.30 3.29 7.53
C PHE A 64 0.72 4.54 8.19
N GLY A 65 0.88 4.64 9.52
CA GLY A 65 0.55 5.82 10.31
C GLY A 65 1.79 6.67 10.61
N VAL A 66 1.79 7.94 10.21
CA VAL A 66 2.89 8.87 10.49
C VAL A 66 2.42 10.31 10.72
N GLU A 67 3.29 11.11 11.35
CA GLU A 67 3.15 12.57 11.37
C GLU A 67 3.41 13.15 9.98
N SER A 68 2.64 14.17 9.59
CA SER A 68 2.72 14.73 8.23
C SER A 68 4.07 15.37 7.87
N GLU A 69 4.90 15.67 8.87
CA GLU A 69 6.20 16.33 8.72
C GLU A 69 7.24 15.44 8.02
N VAL A 70 7.12 14.12 8.10
CA VAL A 70 8.09 13.18 7.49
C VAL A 70 7.80 12.91 6.01
N LEU A 71 6.59 13.21 5.54
CA LEU A 71 6.14 12.89 4.18
C LEU A 71 6.94 13.58 3.06
N PRO A 72 7.34 14.86 3.16
CA PRO A 72 8.09 15.50 2.09
C PRO A 72 9.42 14.82 1.78
N GLU A 73 10.15 14.36 2.82
CA GLU A 73 11.42 13.65 2.62
C GLU A 73 11.19 12.25 2.07
N TYR A 74 10.16 11.55 2.55
CA TYR A 74 9.74 10.26 2.02
C TYR A 74 9.37 10.31 0.54
N GLU A 75 8.50 11.25 0.16
CA GLU A 75 8.07 11.44 -1.23
C GLU A 75 9.25 11.85 -2.12
N ARG A 76 10.18 12.67 -1.60
CA ARG A 76 11.41 13.05 -2.31
C ARG A 76 12.29 11.83 -2.58
N ALA A 77 12.51 10.96 -1.61
CA ALA A 77 13.30 9.74 -1.80
C ALA A 77 12.70 8.81 -2.86
N ILE A 78 11.37 8.66 -2.86
CA ILE A 78 10.61 7.89 -3.87
C ILE A 78 10.77 8.50 -5.26
N LYS A 79 10.67 9.83 -5.39
CA LYS A 79 10.82 10.54 -6.68
C LYS A 79 12.23 10.42 -7.26
N LEU A 80 13.24 10.33 -6.41
CA LEU A 80 14.65 10.20 -6.82
C LEU A 80 15.02 8.76 -7.21
N ASP A 81 14.17 7.78 -6.91
CA ASP A 81 14.43 6.39 -7.25
C ASP A 81 14.02 6.08 -8.71
N ASP A 82 15.02 5.87 -9.55
CA ASP A 82 14.81 5.55 -10.97
C ASP A 82 14.07 4.23 -11.22
N GLY A 83 14.08 3.32 -10.24
CA GLY A 83 13.39 2.03 -10.28
C GLY A 83 11.88 2.16 -10.14
N ILE A 84 11.38 3.33 -9.76
CA ILE A 84 9.96 3.63 -9.65
C ILE A 84 9.47 4.28 -10.96
N LEU A 85 8.47 3.65 -11.57
CA LEU A 85 7.77 4.15 -12.75
C LEU A 85 6.72 5.18 -12.36
N ARG A 86 5.99 4.93 -11.28
CA ARG A 86 4.92 5.78 -10.75
C ARG A 86 4.74 5.54 -9.26
N HIS A 87 4.34 6.58 -8.55
CA HIS A 87 3.87 6.49 -7.16
C HIS A 87 2.58 7.29 -6.99
N LEU A 88 1.82 6.96 -5.96
CA LEU A 88 0.69 7.74 -5.47
C LEU A 88 0.71 7.67 -3.95
N LEU A 89 0.68 8.84 -3.30
CA LEU A 89 0.54 8.95 -1.85
C LEU A 89 -0.80 9.62 -1.55
N THR A 90 -1.59 8.97 -0.71
CA THR A 90 -2.95 9.41 -0.35
C THR A 90 -3.17 9.28 1.15
N LEU A 91 -4.05 10.10 1.71
CA LEU A 91 -4.61 9.86 3.04
C LEU A 91 -5.46 8.59 3.00
N TYR A 92 -5.27 7.72 3.98
CA TYR A 92 -6.10 6.54 4.16
C TYR A 92 -7.21 6.91 5.15
N GLU A 93 -8.38 7.26 4.63
CA GLU A 93 -9.54 7.66 5.44
C GLU A 93 -10.49 6.48 5.75
N HIS A 94 -10.48 5.43 4.90
CA HIS A 94 -11.24 4.16 5.05
C HIS A 94 -11.03 3.27 3.80
N GLU A 95 -11.49 2.01 3.84
CA GLU A 95 -11.70 1.23 2.61
C GLU A 95 -12.77 1.90 1.73
N VAL A 96 -12.36 2.47 0.60
CA VAL A 96 -13.25 3.18 -0.32
C VAL A 96 -14.24 2.19 -0.93
N GLY A 97 -15.47 2.18 -0.41
CA GLY A 97 -16.56 1.28 -0.83
C GLY A 97 -17.56 0.92 0.27
N ALA A 98 -17.18 1.06 1.54
CA ALA A 98 -18.09 0.93 2.66
C ALA A 98 -18.43 2.32 3.21
N PRO A 99 -19.71 2.64 3.53
CA PRO A 99 -19.99 3.76 4.43
C PRO A 99 -19.19 3.55 5.73
N PRO A 100 -18.89 4.60 6.51
CA PRO A 100 -18.25 4.45 7.82
C PRO A 100 -19.14 3.56 8.68
N MET A 101 -18.84 2.25 8.70
CA MET A 101 -19.58 1.31 9.49
C MET A 101 -19.16 1.56 10.93
N SER A 102 -20.17 1.81 11.77
CA SER A 102 -20.01 1.83 13.21
C SER A 102 -19.36 0.53 13.69
N GLU A 103 -18.69 0.55 14.83
CA GLU A 103 -18.00 -0.61 15.39
C GLU A 103 -18.94 -1.83 15.56
N GLU A 104 -20.24 -1.57 15.74
CA GLU A 104 -21.32 -2.57 15.72
C GLU A 104 -21.54 -3.23 14.36
N GLU A 105 -21.45 -2.48 13.27
CA GLU A 105 -21.67 -2.96 11.91
C GLU A 105 -20.48 -3.78 11.39
N LEU A 106 -19.26 -3.42 11.77
CA LEU A 106 -18.05 -4.20 11.52
C LEU A 106 -18.08 -5.55 12.27
N ALA A 107 -18.49 -5.53 13.55
CA ALA A 107 -18.67 -6.75 14.33
C ALA A 107 -19.81 -7.63 13.77
N ALA A 108 -20.87 -7.03 13.24
CA ALA A 108 -21.95 -7.76 12.56
C ALA A 108 -21.56 -8.29 11.18
N ALA A 109 -20.61 -7.67 10.48
CA ALA A 109 -20.09 -8.18 9.22
C ALA A 109 -19.11 -9.35 9.43
N ASN A 110 -18.23 -9.28 10.43
CA ASN A 110 -17.34 -10.39 10.78
C ASN A 110 -18.14 -11.61 11.28
N ARG A 111 -19.14 -11.40 12.16
CA ARG A 111 -20.01 -12.51 12.60
C ARG A 111 -20.80 -13.16 11.46
N ARG A 112 -21.14 -12.41 10.40
CA ARG A 112 -21.79 -12.96 9.21
C ARG A 112 -20.81 -13.79 8.38
N ARG A 113 -19.57 -13.32 8.20
CA ARG A 113 -18.53 -14.10 7.53
C ARG A 113 -18.17 -15.38 8.28
N GLU A 114 -18.07 -15.33 9.60
CA GLU A 114 -17.79 -16.50 10.44
C GLU A 114 -18.92 -17.54 10.36
N ALA A 115 -20.19 -17.10 10.33
CA ALA A 115 -21.33 -18.01 10.17
C ALA A 115 -21.40 -18.66 8.77
N ASP A 116 -21.00 -17.93 7.72
CA ASP A 116 -20.94 -18.48 6.35
C ASP A 116 -19.79 -19.51 6.22
N GLU A 117 -18.69 -19.37 6.97
CA GLU A 117 -17.58 -20.34 6.99
C GLU A 117 -17.94 -21.64 7.74
N ASP A 118 -18.80 -21.57 8.77
CA ASP A 118 -19.28 -22.74 9.52
C ASP A 118 -20.32 -23.57 8.73
N GLU A 119 -21.06 -22.99 7.79
CA GLU A 119 -22.04 -23.70 6.94
C GLU A 119 -21.40 -24.55 5.82
N ASP A 120 -20.17 -24.22 5.41
CA ASP A 120 -19.43 -24.96 4.37
C ASP A 120 -18.65 -26.18 4.94
N GLU A 121 -18.59 -26.35 6.26
CA GLU A 121 -17.92 -27.48 6.95
C GLU A 121 -18.87 -28.61 7.44
N GLU A 122 -20.20 -28.52 7.22
CA GLU A 122 -21.19 -29.61 7.53
C GLU A 122 -21.59 -30.49 6.33
#